data_AF-A0A292Q6T7-F1
#
_entry.id   AF-A0A292Q6T7-F1
#
_cell.length_a   1.000
_cell.length_b   1.000
_cell.length_c   1.000
_cell.angle_alpha   90.00
_cell.angle_beta   90.00
_cell.angle_gamma   90.00
#
_symmetry.space_group_name_H-M   'P 1'
#
loop_
_entity.id
_entity.type
_entity.pdbx_description
1 polymer ?
#
loop_
_entity_poly.entity_id
_entity_poly.type
_entity_poly.pdbx_seq_one_letter_code
_entity_poly.pdbx_strand_id
1 'polypeptide(L)'
;MDPNCAICGNPPKHPCDCERRSLIHAVEESERPQARASIHQDFRAREARRRADYECWRQDNGGRISRTELEEVEFELRRGINEDWRAAVGRYPDVLDYFYGLVGWTRSGGSGGGGGGGGLRRGERERGAYLTRRG
;
A
#
# COMPACT_ATOMS: atom_id res chain seq x y z
N MET A 1 -37.03 -10.59 15.03
CA MET A 1 -36.28 -11.80 15.45
C MET A 1 -34.83 -11.46 15.18
N ASP A 2 -34.05 -11.29 16.23
CA ASP A 2 -32.61 -11.06 16.07
C ASP A 2 -31.93 -12.39 15.76
N PRO A 3 -30.95 -12.44 14.85
CA PRO A 3 -30.28 -13.67 14.49
C PRO A 3 -29.36 -14.14 15.61
N ASN A 4 -29.14 -15.45 15.70
CA ASN A 4 -28.07 -16.01 16.54
C ASN A 4 -26.71 -15.49 16.05
N CYS A 5 -25.72 -15.44 16.95
CA CYS A 5 -24.36 -15.09 16.58
C CYS A 5 -23.84 -15.98 15.44
N ALA A 6 -23.43 -15.38 14.33
CA ALA A 6 -22.95 -16.04 13.12
C ALA A 6 -21.64 -16.82 13.31
N ILE A 7 -20.94 -16.60 14.43
CA ILE A 7 -19.66 -17.27 14.73
C ILE A 7 -19.85 -18.44 15.70
N CYS A 8 -20.65 -18.28 16.76
CA CYS A 8 -20.79 -19.30 17.81
C CYS A 8 -22.22 -19.86 17.98
N GLY A 9 -23.20 -19.32 17.26
CA GLY A 9 -24.58 -19.80 17.28
C GLY A 9 -25.39 -19.39 18.52
N ASN A 10 -24.82 -18.59 19.43
CA ASN A 10 -25.53 -18.17 20.65
C ASN A 10 -26.77 -17.33 20.35
N PRO A 11 -27.86 -17.50 21.11
CA PRO A 11 -29.06 -16.70 20.94
C PRO A 11 -28.81 -15.21 21.23
N PRO A 12 -29.58 -14.28 20.64
CA PRO A 12 -29.42 -12.82 20.83
C PRO A 12 -29.46 -12.35 22.29
N LYS A 13 -30.12 -13.11 23.15
CA LYS A 13 -30.25 -12.82 24.59
C LYS A 13 -28.98 -13.13 25.38
N HIS A 14 -28.01 -13.83 24.78
CA HIS A 14 -26.72 -14.13 25.39
C HIS A 14 -25.67 -13.17 24.81
N PRO A 15 -25.08 -12.27 25.62
CA PRO A 15 -24.03 -11.38 25.14
C PRO A 15 -22.77 -12.19 24.82
N CYS A 16 -22.35 -12.20 23.55
CA CYS A 16 -21.07 -12.74 23.13
C CYS A 16 -20.39 -11.82 22.11
N ASP A 17 -19.07 -11.63 22.24
CA ASP A 17 -18.31 -10.69 21.41
C ASP A 17 -17.71 -11.33 20.14
N CYS A 18 -18.16 -12.52 19.76
CA CYS A 18 -17.53 -13.27 18.67
C CYS A 18 -17.58 -12.52 17.33
N GLU A 19 -18.75 -11.99 16.95
CA GLU A 19 -18.90 -11.16 15.74
C GLU A 19 -18.13 -9.85 15.83
N ARG A 20 -18.22 -9.17 16.99
CA ARG A 20 -17.52 -7.91 17.25
C ARG A 20 -16.00 -8.06 17.11
N ARG A 21 -15.41 -9.11 17.71
CA ARG A 21 -13.97 -9.39 17.66
C ARG A 21 -13.48 -9.72 16.25
N SER A 22 -14.27 -10.50 15.49
CA SER A 22 -13.95 -10.78 14.10
C SER A 22 -14.00 -9.51 13.24
N LEU A 23 -14.94 -8.60 13.52
CA LEU A 23 -15.03 -7.31 12.84
C LEU A 23 -13.86 -6.40 13.19
N ILE A 24 -13.46 -6.33 14.47
CA ILE A 24 -12.29 -5.57 14.93
C ILE A 24 -11.02 -6.08 14.23
N HIS A 25 -10.78 -7.39 14.24
CA HIS A 25 -9.62 -7.96 13.56
C HIS A 25 -9.65 -7.69 12.05
N ALA A 26 -10.81 -7.76 11.40
CA ALA A 26 -10.93 -7.44 9.99
C ALA A 26 -10.62 -5.96 9.71
N VAL A 27 -11.04 -5.04 10.58
CA VAL A 27 -10.71 -3.61 10.50
C VAL A 27 -9.21 -3.40 10.72
N GLU A 28 -8.62 -3.96 11.79
CA GLU A 28 -7.19 -3.86 12.08
C GLU A 28 -6.30 -4.43 10.97
N GLU A 29 -6.69 -5.57 10.38
CA GLU A 29 -5.99 -6.18 9.25
C GLU A 29 -6.12 -5.33 7.98
N SER A 30 -7.30 -4.75 7.74
CA SER A 30 -7.54 -3.81 6.62
C SER A 30 -6.79 -2.49 6.77
N GLU A 31 -6.49 -2.08 8.00
CA GLU A 31 -5.73 -0.87 8.33
C GLU A 31 -4.23 -1.13 8.48
N ARG A 32 -3.71 -2.32 8.07
CA ARG A 32 -2.35 -2.77 8.38
C ARG A 32 -1.31 -1.65 8.19
N PRO A 33 -0.72 -1.13 9.31
CA PRO A 33 0.07 0.10 9.31
C PRO A 33 1.33 0.04 8.45
N GLN A 34 1.80 -1.15 8.08
CA GLN A 34 3.13 -1.38 7.52
C GLN A 34 3.36 -0.70 6.17
N ALA A 35 2.38 -0.76 5.25
CA ALA A 35 2.52 -0.15 3.92
C ALA A 35 2.45 1.38 3.98
N ARG A 36 1.47 1.92 4.72
CA ARG A 36 1.35 3.36 4.99
C ARG A 36 2.56 3.89 5.77
N ALA A 37 3.00 3.17 6.80
CA ALA A 37 4.18 3.52 7.59
C ALA A 37 5.45 3.49 6.72
N SER A 38 5.59 2.53 5.81
CA SER A 38 6.71 2.48 4.87
C SER A 38 6.74 3.71 3.96
N ILE A 39 5.60 4.12 3.38
CA ILE A 39 5.53 5.34 2.55
C ILE A 39 5.92 6.59 3.36
N HIS A 40 5.41 6.71 4.59
CA HIS A 40 5.73 7.83 5.47
C HIS A 40 7.21 7.82 5.92
N GLN A 41 7.76 6.66 6.29
CA GLN A 41 9.16 6.50 6.70
C GLN A 41 10.10 6.85 5.54
N ASP A 42 9.81 6.38 4.33
CA ASP A 42 10.57 6.72 3.13
C ASP A 42 10.58 8.24 2.89
N PHE A 43 9.42 8.88 2.97
CA PHE A 43 9.31 10.34 2.81
C PHE A 43 10.15 11.07 3.87
N ARG A 44 10.01 10.71 5.14
CA ARG A 44 10.77 11.34 6.23
C ARG A 44 12.27 11.14 6.08
N ALA A 45 12.71 9.97 5.63
CA ALA A 45 14.11 9.72 5.34
C ALA A 45 14.64 10.62 4.21
N ARG A 46 13.86 10.82 3.14
CA ARG A 46 14.25 11.75 2.04
C ARG A 46 14.27 13.20 2.50
N GLU A 47 13.24 13.64 3.23
CA GLU A 47 13.16 14.98 3.79
C GLU A 47 14.35 15.28 4.71
N ALA A 48 14.67 14.35 5.62
CA ALA A 48 15.77 14.50 6.56
C ALA A 48 17.12 14.66 5.84
N ARG A 49 17.39 13.86 4.80
CA ARG A 49 18.61 14.01 4.01
C ARG A 49 18.71 15.37 3.33
N ARG A 50 17.65 15.83 2.66
CA ARG A 50 17.67 17.14 1.99
C ARG A 50 17.88 18.29 2.97
N ARG A 51 17.27 18.22 4.16
CA ARG A 51 17.49 19.22 5.21
C ARG A 51 18.93 19.20 5.70
N ALA A 52 19.50 18.02 5.94
CA ALA A 52 20.89 17.88 6.33
C ALA A 52 21.86 18.42 5.26
N ASP A 53 21.61 18.09 3.99
CA ASP A 53 22.41 18.59 2.85
C ASP A 53 22.34 20.13 2.77
N TYR A 54 21.14 20.71 2.93
CA TYR A 54 20.96 22.16 2.99
C TYR A 54 21.66 22.81 4.19
N GLU A 55 21.60 22.18 5.37
CA GLU A 55 22.27 22.68 6.57
C GLU A 55 23.80 22.64 6.43
N CYS A 56 24.35 21.56 5.87
CA CYS A 56 25.76 21.45 5.54
C CYS A 56 26.19 22.55 4.56
N TRP A 57 25.46 22.69 3.45
CA TRP A 57 25.69 23.77 2.48
C TRP A 57 25.63 25.16 3.14
N ARG A 58 24.65 25.39 4.02
CA ARG A 58 24.48 26.68 4.71
C ARG A 58 25.65 26.99 5.64
N GLN A 59 26.20 25.97 6.32
CA GLN A 59 27.36 26.14 7.19
C GLN A 59 28.61 26.48 6.37
N ASP A 60 28.86 25.76 5.26
CA ASP A 60 30.03 25.99 4.39
C ASP A 60 30.03 27.37 3.73
N ASN A 61 28.83 27.88 3.43
CA ASN A 61 28.63 29.14 2.71
C ASN A 61 28.32 30.33 3.63
N GLY A 62 28.33 30.14 4.95
CA GLY A 62 27.99 31.16 5.94
C GLY A 62 28.77 32.46 5.77
N GLY A 63 28.05 33.57 5.56
CA GLY A 63 28.62 34.92 5.42
C GLY A 63 29.15 35.28 4.03
N ARG A 64 29.12 34.35 3.06
CA ARG A 64 29.57 34.58 1.67
C ARG A 64 28.44 34.74 0.66
N ILE A 65 27.22 34.36 1.02
CA ILE A 65 26.06 34.33 0.13
C ILE A 65 25.21 35.59 0.27
N SER A 66 24.69 36.08 -0.85
CA SER A 66 23.70 37.14 -0.87
C SER A 66 22.31 36.64 -0.44
N ARG A 67 21.41 37.58 -0.12
CA ARG A 67 20.02 37.25 0.22
C ARG A 67 19.31 36.51 -0.93
N THR A 68 19.50 36.96 -2.17
CA THR A 68 18.86 36.36 -3.35
C THR A 68 19.34 34.92 -3.57
N GLU A 69 20.64 34.66 -3.44
CA GLU A 69 21.19 33.30 -3.56
C GLU A 69 20.65 32.38 -2.45
N LEU A 70 20.49 32.90 -1.23
CA LEU A 70 19.86 32.14 -0.14
C LEU A 70 18.40 31.79 -0.46
N GLU A 71 17.63 32.75 -0.98
CA GLU A 71 16.23 32.55 -1.39
C GLU A 71 16.10 31.51 -2.52
N GLU A 72 16.99 31.52 -3.51
CA GLU A 72 17.04 30.54 -4.60
C GLU A 72 17.31 29.12 -4.07
N VAL A 73 18.28 28.96 -3.16
CA VAL A 73 18.59 27.64 -2.58
C VAL A 73 17.47 27.15 -1.66
N GLU A 74 16.83 28.04 -0.89
CA GLU A 74 15.66 27.69 -0.10
C GLU A 74 14.47 27.28 -0.98
N PHE A 75 14.29 27.95 -2.12
CA PHE A 75 13.28 27.58 -3.11
C PHE A 75 13.54 26.19 -3.68
N GLU A 76 14.77 25.86 -4.05
CA GLU A 76 15.13 24.53 -4.54
C GLU A 76 14.97 23.43 -3.47
N LEU A 77 15.32 23.72 -2.20
CA LEU A 77 15.03 22.80 -1.09
C LEU A 77 13.53 22.54 -0.97
N ARG A 78 12.72 23.61 -0.98
CA ARG A 78 11.26 23.53 -0.88
C ARG A 78 10.69 22.70 -2.02
N ARG A 79 11.14 22.95 -3.25
CA ARG A 79 10.74 22.21 -4.43
C ARG A 79 11.08 20.73 -4.30
N GLY A 80 12.29 20.38 -3.88
CA GLY A 80 12.70 18.99 -3.66
C GLY A 80 11.84 18.26 -2.62
N ILE A 81 11.51 18.92 -1.51
CA ILE A 81 10.59 18.36 -0.49
C ILE A 81 9.18 18.16 -1.06
N ASN A 82 8.69 19.10 -1.87
CA ASN A 82 7.37 18.99 -2.51
C ASN A 82 7.33 17.82 -3.52
N GLU A 83 8.39 17.60 -4.28
CA GLU A 83 8.53 16.46 -5.19
C GLU A 83 8.54 15.12 -4.41
N ASP A 84 9.28 15.05 -3.30
CA ASP A 84 9.31 13.87 -2.43
C ASP A 84 7.95 13.56 -1.81
N TRP A 85 7.19 14.60 -1.44
CA TRP A 85 5.82 14.48 -0.94
C TRP A 85 4.86 14.00 -2.03
N ARG A 86 4.93 14.59 -3.23
CA ARG A 86 4.13 14.15 -4.39
C ARG A 86 4.36 12.67 -4.71
N ALA A 87 5.62 12.23 -4.69
CA ALA A 87 5.98 10.83 -4.92
C ALA A 87 5.45 9.90 -3.82
N ALA A 88 5.45 10.34 -2.55
CA ALA A 88 4.88 9.58 -1.44
C ALA A 88 3.35 9.44 -1.59
N VAL A 89 2.66 10.54 -1.88
CA VAL A 89 1.19 10.54 -2.06
C VAL A 89 0.77 9.69 -3.26
N GLY A 90 1.56 9.71 -4.35
CA GLY A 90 1.30 8.92 -5.54
C GLY A 90 1.31 7.40 -5.31
N ARG A 91 1.90 6.91 -4.21
CA ARG A 91 1.91 5.49 -3.84
C ARG A 91 0.69 5.07 -3.01
N TYR A 92 -0.10 6.01 -2.49
CA TYR A 92 -1.29 5.66 -1.71
C TYR A 92 -2.36 4.91 -2.52
N PRO A 93 -2.67 5.25 -3.78
CA PRO A 93 -3.63 4.49 -4.57
C PRO A 93 -3.28 3.01 -4.67
N ASP A 94 -2.01 2.66 -4.93
CA ASP A 94 -1.57 1.26 -5.02
C ASP A 94 -1.74 0.51 -3.69
N VAL A 95 -1.44 1.19 -2.57
CA VAL A 95 -1.64 0.62 -1.23
C VAL A 95 -3.12 0.40 -0.94
N LEU A 96 -3.97 1.37 -1.29
CA LEU A 96 -5.41 1.27 -1.10
C LEU A 96 -6.01 0.17 -2.00
N ASP A 97 -5.58 0.07 -3.25
CA ASP A 97 -6.04 -0.97 -4.20
C ASP A 97 -5.70 -2.37 -3.70
N TYR A 98 -4.49 -2.58 -3.17
CA TYR A 98 -4.12 -3.85 -2.54
C TYR A 98 -5.07 -4.23 -1.38
N PHE A 99 -5.33 -3.30 -0.46
CA PHE A 99 -6.16 -3.57 0.71
C PHE A 99 -7.64 -3.78 0.36
N TYR A 100 -8.21 -2.94 -0.51
CA TYR A 100 -9.60 -3.13 -0.95
C TYR A 100 -9.76 -4.37 -1.85
N GLY A 101 -8.73 -4.72 -2.62
CA GLY A 101 -8.66 -5.97 -3.38
C GLY A 101 -8.70 -7.22 -2.50
N LEU A 102 -8.00 -7.21 -1.35
CA LEU A 102 -8.07 -8.29 -0.36
C LEU A 102 -9.49 -8.47 0.18
N VAL A 103 -10.17 -7.38 0.56
CA VAL A 103 -11.56 -7.43 1.04
C VAL A 103 -12.51 -7.95 -0.03
N GLY A 104 -12.31 -7.55 -1.30
CA GLY A 104 -13.09 -8.05 -2.44
C GLY A 104 -12.91 -9.55 -2.66
N TRP A 105 -11.68 -10.07 -2.50
CA TRP A 105 -11.39 -11.49 -2.65
C TRP A 105 -11.96 -12.32 -1.49
N THR A 106 -11.86 -11.82 -0.25
CA THR A 106 -12.43 -12.49 0.94
C THR A 106 -13.97 -12.57 0.87
N ARG A 107 -14.65 -11.56 0.30
CA ARG A 107 -16.11 -11.61 0.04
C ARG A 107 -16.49 -12.59 -1.08
N SER A 108 -15.57 -12.88 -1.99
CA SER A 108 -15.78 -13.79 -3.13
C SER A 108 -15.38 -15.25 -2.84
N GLY A 109 -14.54 -15.47 -1.81
CA GLY A 109 -14.04 -16.78 -1.39
C GLY A 109 -15.05 -17.69 -0.66
N GLY A 110 -16.29 -17.25 -0.51
CA GLY A 110 -17.40 -18.03 0.05
C GLY A 110 -18.35 -18.63 -1.00
N SER A 111 -17.85 -19.05 -2.16
CA SER A 111 -18.68 -19.80 -3.14
C SER A 111 -18.35 -21.28 -3.09
N GLY A 112 -18.96 -21.97 -2.13
CA GLY A 112 -19.05 -23.42 -2.11
C GLY A 112 -20.22 -23.90 -2.97
N GLY A 113 -19.93 -24.72 -3.98
CA GLY A 113 -20.70 -25.93 -4.32
C GLY A 113 -21.83 -25.85 -5.36
N GLY A 114 -21.60 -26.52 -6.51
CA GLY A 114 -22.62 -27.10 -7.40
C GLY A 114 -22.62 -26.49 -8.81
N GLY A 115 -22.50 -27.21 -9.93
CA GLY A 115 -22.36 -28.63 -10.23
C GLY A 115 -22.45 -28.82 -11.75
N GLY A 116 -21.81 -29.85 -12.28
CA GLY A 116 -22.21 -30.50 -13.53
C GLY A 116 -21.63 -29.99 -14.85
N GLY A 117 -21.12 -30.93 -15.66
CA GLY A 117 -21.14 -30.80 -17.12
C GLY A 117 -19.81 -31.12 -17.80
N GLY A 118 -19.67 -32.35 -18.29
CA GLY A 118 -18.47 -32.86 -18.95
C GLY A 118 -18.10 -32.20 -20.28
N GLY A 119 -16.89 -32.52 -20.75
CA GLY A 119 -16.45 -32.13 -22.09
C GLY A 119 -14.95 -32.26 -22.31
N LEU A 120 -14.45 -33.50 -22.37
CA LEU A 120 -13.18 -33.80 -23.05
C LEU A 120 -13.20 -33.15 -24.45
N ARG A 121 -12.18 -32.37 -24.81
CA ARG A 121 -11.36 -32.58 -26.03
C ARG A 121 -10.01 -31.85 -25.96
N ARG A 122 -9.00 -32.70 -26.07
CA ARG A 122 -7.59 -32.47 -26.43
C ARG A 122 -7.49 -31.67 -27.74
N GLY A 123 -6.53 -30.73 -27.80
CA GLY A 123 -6.12 -30.05 -29.02
C GLY A 123 -4.82 -29.28 -28.79
N GLU A 124 -3.73 -29.87 -29.27
CA GLU A 124 -2.36 -29.34 -29.27
C GLU A 124 -2.27 -27.89 -29.78
N ARG A 125 -1.46 -27.07 -29.11
CA ARG A 125 -0.76 -25.95 -29.78
C ARG A 125 0.70 -25.94 -29.37
N GLU A 126 1.51 -26.07 -30.41
CA GLU A 126 2.95 -26.17 -30.45
C GLU A 126 3.61 -24.95 -29.78
N ARG A 127 4.61 -25.22 -28.93
CA ARG A 127 5.50 -24.18 -28.42
C ARG A 127 6.51 -23.82 -29.50
N GLY A 128 6.44 -22.57 -29.93
CA GLY A 128 7.37 -21.94 -30.85
C GLY A 128 8.82 -21.98 -30.37
N ALA A 129 9.69 -22.07 -31.38
CA ALA A 129 11.13 -22.02 -31.29
C ALA A 129 11.64 -20.71 -30.67
N TYR A 130 12.44 -20.84 -29.62
CA TYR A 130 13.39 -19.80 -29.23
C TYR A 130 14.73 -20.11 -29.87
N LEU A 131 15.08 -19.35 -30.91
CA LEU A 131 16.44 -19.27 -31.41
C LEU A 131 17.32 -18.61 -30.35
N THR A 132 18.18 -19.40 -29.73
CA THR A 132 19.35 -18.90 -29.01
C THR A 132 20.61 -19.08 -29.85
N ARG A 133 21.40 -18.01 -29.86
CA ARG A 133 22.87 -18.00 -29.71
C ARG A 133 23.68 -17.58 -30.94
N ARG A 134 24.35 -16.45 -30.73
CA ARG A 134 25.58 -15.94 -31.36
C ARG A 134 26.62 -17.02 -31.62
N GLY A 135 27.31 -16.90 -32.76
CA GLY A 135 28.56 -17.58 -33.09
C GLY A 135 29.00 -17.09 -34.46
#